data_AF-A0A174WZY1-F1
#
_entry.id   AF-A0A174WZY1-F1
#
_cell.length_a   1.000
_cell.length_b   1.000
_cell.length_c   1.000
_cell.angle_alpha   90.00
_cell.angle_beta   90.00
_cell.angle_gamma   90.00
#
_symmetry.space_group_name_H-M   'P 1'
#
loop_
_entity.id
_entity.type
_entity.pdbx_description
1 polymer ?
#
loop_
_entity_poly.entity_id
_entity_poly.type
_entity_poly.pdbx_seq_one_letter_code
_entity_poly.pdbx_strand_id
1 'polypeptide(L)'
;MRNILTVTTSTLMGNYEIEKYYGYISINFVTGANFLRDWFAGWTDILGGISKSYTRELDELKSMARNALENKARLLDMNCILGLNIDLDPIFGSNYSMFMVSATGTACKITNLINDDSNSEEENIKLDLSRLYSNTLISNAPLDFYNCTIDEVEGFLASLPSGSEKMLVDKLIEELGNNPTKNIFSGFKDNIDSVTEFLLGKNFSEVCRYVTDDITKEKALFIKTFNIIDYSSILEQFKNLDNNDTKIDLLVSLTAKPPLVTKDNFYALEELIDLLEKKFQKEITIKSQGFGKKKDMWICKHCGSPVEMDRQSCFNCNYDRYGLPSRITRYVAGDGQIFNYEKRISNLKSIYEILKKYYSNK
;
A
#
# COMPACT_ATOMS: atom_id res chain seq x y z
N MET A 1 -3.13 13.60 19.33
CA MET A 1 -2.33 12.77 20.28
C MET A 1 -1.21 13.64 20.84
N ARG A 2 -0.83 13.50 22.11
CA ARG A 2 0.26 14.30 22.71
C ARG A 2 1.61 13.94 22.04
N ASN A 3 2.39 14.96 21.65
CA ASN A 3 3.73 14.77 21.08
C ASN A 3 4.70 14.20 22.14
N ILE A 4 5.62 13.33 21.70
CA ILE A 4 6.76 12.87 22.52
C ILE A 4 7.95 13.78 22.22
N LEU A 5 8.62 14.28 23.25
CA LEU A 5 9.88 15.00 23.09
C LEU A 5 11.02 14.00 22.93
N THR A 6 11.64 13.94 21.75
CA THR A 6 12.76 13.04 21.45
C THR A 6 14.03 13.86 21.23
N VAL A 7 15.09 13.57 21.98
CA VAL A 7 16.38 14.27 21.87
C VAL A 7 17.54 13.30 21.82
N THR A 8 18.62 13.68 21.13
CA THR A 8 19.88 12.92 21.08
C THR A 8 20.77 13.18 22.30
N THR A 9 20.49 14.22 23.09
CA THR A 9 21.22 14.53 24.32
C THR A 9 20.75 13.66 25.49
N SER A 10 21.66 13.32 26.40
CA SER A 10 21.34 12.57 27.61
C SER A 10 20.63 13.40 28.69
N THR A 11 20.59 14.72 28.53
CA THR A 11 19.95 15.67 29.44
C THR A 11 19.08 16.66 28.68
N LEU A 12 18.00 17.11 29.31
CA LEU A 12 17.19 18.24 28.85
C LEU A 12 17.71 19.53 29.48
N MET A 13 17.70 20.62 28.71
CA MET A 13 18.01 21.98 29.21
C MET A 13 16.71 22.79 29.31
N GLY A 14 16.63 23.71 30.29
CA GLY A 14 15.46 24.56 30.52
C GLY A 14 14.55 24.06 31.66
N ASN A 15 13.26 24.42 31.61
CA ASN A 15 12.27 24.13 32.68
C ASN A 15 11.66 22.72 32.62
N TYR A 16 12.39 21.74 32.06
CA TYR A 16 11.96 20.36 32.02
C TYR A 16 12.43 19.62 33.28
N GLU A 17 11.49 19.06 34.04
CA GLU A 17 11.79 18.20 35.19
C GLU A 17 11.40 16.76 34.88
N ILE A 18 12.30 15.82 35.14
CA ILE A 18 12.07 14.38 34.90
C ILE A 18 11.44 13.78 36.16
N GLU A 19 10.17 13.41 36.08
CA GLU A 19 9.41 12.77 37.16
C GLU A 19 9.84 11.31 37.36
N LYS A 20 10.07 10.62 36.25
CA LYS A 20 10.32 9.17 36.25
C LYS A 20 11.17 8.75 35.08
N TYR A 21 12.19 7.95 35.35
CA TYR A 21 12.89 7.16 34.34
C TYR A 21 12.22 5.80 34.22
N TYR A 22 11.76 5.44 33.02
CA TYR A 22 11.45 4.04 32.72
C TYR A 22 12.74 3.25 32.50
N GLY A 23 13.71 3.86 31.81
CA GLY A 23 15.01 3.26 31.49
C GLY A 23 15.15 2.98 30.00
N TYR A 24 16.07 2.08 29.67
CA TYR A 24 16.45 1.73 28.30
C TYR A 24 15.26 1.19 27.49
N ILE A 25 15.08 1.72 26.29
CA ILE A 25 14.19 1.19 25.26
C ILE A 25 14.94 1.03 23.94
N SER A 26 14.57 0.02 23.19
CA SER A 26 15.13 -0.25 21.87
C SER A 26 14.14 -0.83 20.88
N ILE A 27 14.44 -0.64 19.60
CA ILE A 27 13.77 -1.23 18.44
C ILE A 27 14.85 -1.65 17.45
N ASN A 28 14.76 -2.89 16.94
CA ASN A 28 15.65 -3.40 15.91
C ASN A 28 14.83 -3.99 14.76
N PHE A 29 15.18 -3.68 13.52
CA PHE A 29 14.57 -4.27 12.32
C PHE A 29 15.57 -4.38 11.17
N VAL A 30 15.28 -5.26 10.21
CA VAL A 30 16.12 -5.49 9.02
C VAL A 30 15.32 -5.09 7.77
N THR A 31 15.94 -4.33 6.86
CA THR A 31 15.34 -3.95 5.57
C THR A 31 16.03 -4.68 4.39
N GLY A 32 15.24 -5.08 3.39
CA GLY A 32 15.59 -6.07 2.35
C GLY A 32 16.15 -5.51 1.01
N ALA A 33 16.77 -6.41 0.23
CA ALA A 33 17.57 -6.15 -0.98
C ALA A 33 16.89 -5.49 -2.20
N ASN A 34 15.63 -5.06 -2.12
CA ASN A 34 15.04 -4.22 -3.17
C ASN A 34 15.58 -2.79 -3.12
N PHE A 35 15.96 -2.33 -1.93
CA PHE A 35 16.58 -1.02 -1.65
C PHE A 35 17.97 -0.85 -2.26
N LEU A 36 18.60 -1.95 -2.70
CA LEU A 36 19.99 -1.96 -3.21
C LEU A 36 20.13 -2.65 -4.57
N ARG A 37 19.02 -2.98 -5.25
CA ARG A 37 19.09 -3.33 -6.69
C ARG A 37 19.48 -2.10 -7.51
N ASP A 38 19.03 -0.93 -7.07
CA ASP A 38 19.38 0.38 -7.65
C ASP A 38 20.78 0.86 -7.21
N TRP A 39 21.32 0.30 -6.12
CA TRP A 39 22.69 0.54 -5.65
C TRP A 39 23.76 -0.02 -6.59
N PHE A 40 23.52 -1.16 -7.27
CA PHE A 40 24.47 -1.74 -8.22
C PHE A 40 24.20 -1.38 -9.69
N ALA A 41 22.98 -0.94 -10.03
CA ALA A 41 22.65 -0.55 -11.41
C ALA A 41 23.19 0.85 -11.78
N GLY A 42 23.45 1.71 -10.79
CA GLY A 42 23.91 3.10 -10.99
C GLY A 42 25.41 3.36 -10.82
N TRP A 43 26.23 2.34 -10.58
CA TRP A 43 27.65 2.51 -10.20
C TRP A 43 28.65 2.43 -11.37
N THR A 44 28.25 2.83 -12.58
CA THR A 44 29.17 2.84 -13.74
C THR A 44 29.52 4.20 -14.33
N ASP A 45 28.83 5.30 -14.02
CA ASP A 45 29.20 6.62 -14.59
C ASP A 45 29.18 7.78 -13.57
N ILE A 46 30.29 7.87 -12.81
CA ILE A 46 31.09 9.06 -12.42
C ILE A 46 30.32 10.42 -12.31
N LEU A 47 30.15 11.10 -11.14
CA LEU A 47 31.13 11.95 -10.44
C LEU A 47 30.58 12.46 -9.07
N GLY A 48 31.20 12.07 -7.95
CA GLY A 48 31.48 12.93 -6.78
C GLY A 48 30.42 13.84 -6.15
N GLY A 49 29.14 13.47 -6.11
CA GLY A 49 28.09 14.21 -5.38
C GLY A 49 27.35 13.32 -4.39
N ILE A 50 26.88 13.90 -3.27
CA ILE A 50 26.01 13.20 -2.30
C ILE A 50 24.77 12.70 -3.06
N SER A 51 24.62 11.38 -3.20
CA SER A 51 23.46 10.81 -3.89
C SER A 51 22.20 11.13 -3.09
N LYS A 52 21.31 11.93 -3.69
CA LYS A 52 20.04 12.33 -3.08
C LYS A 52 19.17 11.11 -2.75
N SER A 53 19.22 10.08 -3.60
CA SER A 53 18.55 8.78 -3.38
C SER A 53 19.05 8.11 -2.10
N TYR A 54 20.37 7.92 -1.96
CA TYR A 54 20.99 7.33 -0.77
C TYR A 54 20.65 8.08 0.52
N THR A 55 20.63 9.41 0.47
CA THR A 55 20.34 10.22 1.67
C THR A 55 18.88 10.10 2.09
N ARG A 56 17.95 10.15 1.11
CA ARG A 56 16.50 9.98 1.34
C ARG A 56 16.20 8.61 1.96
N GLU A 57 16.76 7.58 1.38
CA GLU A 57 16.68 6.19 1.82
C GLU A 57 17.13 5.99 3.28
N LEU A 58 18.28 6.55 3.67
CA LEU A 58 18.75 6.49 5.06
C LEU A 58 17.88 7.30 6.02
N ASP A 59 17.36 8.44 5.58
CA ASP A 59 16.49 9.29 6.42
C ASP A 59 15.10 8.67 6.64
N GLU A 60 14.60 7.91 5.67
CA GLU A 60 13.41 7.09 5.82
C GLU A 60 13.61 6.00 6.87
N LEU A 61 14.74 5.27 6.82
CA LEU A 61 15.08 4.25 7.83
C LEU A 61 15.21 4.83 9.24
N LYS A 62 15.86 5.99 9.39
CA LYS A 62 15.94 6.71 10.67
C LYS A 62 14.57 7.15 11.17
N SER A 63 13.73 7.65 10.27
CA SER A 63 12.37 8.10 10.62
C SER A 63 11.49 6.94 11.09
N MET A 64 11.55 5.80 10.41
CA MET A 64 10.86 4.57 10.83
C MET A 64 11.31 4.12 12.21
N ALA A 65 12.63 4.08 12.45
CA ALA A 65 13.19 3.65 13.73
C ALA A 65 12.81 4.59 14.89
N ARG A 66 12.88 5.90 14.67
CA ARG A 66 12.43 6.92 15.64
C ARG A 66 10.96 6.73 15.98
N ASN A 67 10.08 6.62 14.99
CA ASN A 67 8.64 6.52 15.21
C ASN A 67 8.27 5.25 15.99
N ALA A 68 8.92 4.12 15.67
CA ALA A 68 8.71 2.87 16.40
C ALA A 68 9.16 2.98 17.86
N LEU A 69 10.28 3.66 18.12
CA LEU A 69 10.80 3.89 19.46
C LEU A 69 9.88 4.84 20.26
N GLU A 70 9.36 5.90 19.63
CA GLU A 70 8.36 6.80 20.21
C GLU A 70 7.07 6.07 20.57
N ASN A 71 6.55 5.23 19.67
CA ASN A 71 5.37 4.42 19.97
C ASN A 71 5.60 3.50 21.16
N LYS A 72 6.79 2.88 21.27
CA LYS A 72 7.16 2.08 22.43
C LYS A 72 7.17 2.92 23.71
N ALA A 73 7.71 4.14 23.69
CA ALA A 73 7.65 5.05 24.84
C ALA A 73 6.20 5.41 25.22
N ARG A 74 5.32 5.69 24.24
CA ARG A 74 3.89 5.97 24.49
C ARG A 74 3.19 4.80 25.19
N LEU A 75 3.44 3.57 24.75
CA LEU A 75 2.86 2.36 25.36
C LEU A 75 3.31 2.15 26.81
N LEU A 76 4.45 2.73 27.19
CA LEU A 76 4.99 2.71 28.56
C LEU A 76 4.53 3.92 29.39
N ASP A 77 3.57 4.70 28.88
CA ASP A 77 3.10 5.98 29.43
C ASP A 77 4.23 7.01 29.62
N MET A 78 5.27 6.96 28.79
CA MET A 78 6.36 7.93 28.78
C MET A 78 6.11 9.01 27.71
N ASN A 79 6.58 10.24 27.96
CA ASN A 79 6.39 11.38 27.07
C ASN A 79 7.72 12.02 26.58
N CYS A 80 8.86 11.44 26.95
CA CYS A 80 10.17 11.89 26.49
C CYS A 80 11.12 10.70 26.26
N ILE A 81 12.01 10.84 25.26
CA ILE A 81 13.14 9.94 24.99
C ILE A 81 14.43 10.76 25.01
N LEU A 82 15.34 10.41 25.90
CA LEU A 82 16.69 10.98 26.00
C LEU A 82 17.72 10.09 25.34
N GLY A 83 18.78 10.69 24.81
CA GLY A 83 19.90 9.97 24.24
C GLY A 83 19.50 9.08 23.08
N LEU A 84 18.61 9.56 22.20
CA LEU A 84 18.26 8.84 20.98
C LEU A 84 19.54 8.55 20.18
N ASN A 85 19.81 7.27 19.95
CA ASN A 85 20.80 6.81 18.99
C ASN A 85 20.14 5.92 17.94
N ILE A 86 20.48 6.13 16.67
CA ILE A 86 20.00 5.29 15.56
C ILE A 86 21.21 4.87 14.74
N ASP A 87 21.48 3.56 14.75
CA ASP A 87 22.56 2.93 14.01
C ASP A 87 22.00 2.20 12.78
N LEU A 88 22.70 2.32 11.66
CA LEU A 88 22.41 1.66 10.39
C LEU A 88 23.63 0.82 10.00
N ASP A 89 23.55 -0.49 10.21
CA ASP A 89 24.62 -1.42 9.89
C ASP A 89 24.31 -2.18 8.60
N PRO A 90 25.15 -2.08 7.56
CA PRO A 90 24.99 -2.88 6.36
C PRO A 90 25.31 -4.36 6.66
N ILE A 91 24.45 -5.27 6.21
CA ILE A 91 24.66 -6.71 6.20
C ILE A 91 24.96 -7.13 4.77
N PHE A 92 26.19 -7.61 4.51
CA PHE A 92 26.63 -8.06 3.20
C PHE A 92 26.46 -9.59 3.04
N GLY A 93 25.86 -10.01 1.92
CA GLY A 93 25.79 -11.41 1.47
C GLY A 93 25.99 -11.51 -0.04
N SER A 94 26.27 -12.72 -0.55
CA SER A 94 26.69 -12.93 -1.95
C SER A 94 25.66 -12.53 -3.02
N ASN A 95 24.38 -12.32 -2.65
CA ASN A 95 23.29 -11.88 -3.55
C ASN A 95 22.26 -10.96 -2.85
N TYR A 96 22.54 -10.49 -1.63
CA TYR A 96 21.63 -9.66 -0.86
C TYR A 96 22.42 -8.59 -0.14
N SER A 97 21.87 -7.38 -0.14
CA SER A 97 22.36 -6.29 0.66
C SER A 97 21.19 -5.74 1.47
N MET A 98 21.37 -5.71 2.78
CA MET A 98 20.33 -5.37 3.76
C MET A 98 20.90 -4.36 4.75
N PHE A 99 20.06 -3.56 5.39
CA PHE A 99 20.46 -2.79 6.57
C PHE A 99 19.81 -3.36 7.82
N MET A 100 20.60 -3.56 8.86
CA MET A 100 20.12 -3.66 10.23
C MET A 100 19.97 -2.24 10.76
N VAL A 101 18.76 -1.92 11.22
CA VAL A 101 18.45 -0.63 11.84
C VAL A 101 18.22 -0.86 13.31
N SER A 102 18.98 -0.17 14.14
CA SER A 102 18.89 -0.25 15.60
C SER A 102 18.64 1.14 16.17
N ALA A 103 17.52 1.35 16.85
CA ALA A 103 17.23 2.58 17.57
C ALA A 103 17.18 2.33 19.07
N THR A 104 17.84 3.19 19.85
CA THR A 104 17.92 3.09 21.31
C THR A 104 17.74 4.45 21.97
N GLY A 105 17.31 4.45 23.22
CA GLY A 105 17.20 5.65 24.04
C GLY A 105 16.72 5.34 25.45
N THR A 106 16.62 6.37 26.29
CA THR A 106 16.07 6.28 27.65
C THR A 106 14.69 6.92 27.67
N ALA A 107 13.66 6.12 27.92
CA ALA A 107 12.30 6.65 28.07
C ALA A 107 12.10 7.24 29.46
N CYS A 108 11.52 8.44 29.52
CA CYS A 108 11.20 9.12 30.77
C CYS A 108 9.89 9.90 30.70
N LYS A 109 9.37 10.24 31.88
CA LYS A 109 8.21 11.11 32.09
C LYS A 109 8.70 12.49 32.54
N ILE A 110 8.23 13.54 31.88
CA ILE A 110 8.51 14.94 32.22
C ILE A 110 7.21 15.68 32.57
N THR A 111 7.28 16.61 33.54
CA THR A 111 6.17 17.43 34.07
C THR A 111 5.68 18.49 33.08
N ASN A 112 6.62 19.24 32.48
CA ASN A 112 6.34 20.44 31.69
C ASN A 112 6.55 20.17 30.21
N LEU A 113 5.50 19.76 29.51
CA LEU A 113 5.41 19.99 28.07
C LEU A 113 4.86 21.40 27.92
N ILE A 114 5.63 22.32 27.34
CA ILE A 114 5.10 23.65 26.98
C ILE A 114 4.00 23.39 25.94
N ASN A 115 2.74 23.40 26.38
CA ASN A 115 1.59 23.53 25.50
C ASN A 115 1.36 25.03 25.35
N ASP A 116 1.72 25.58 24.20
CA ASP A 116 1.41 26.96 23.86
C ASP A 116 -0.04 27.00 23.38
N ASP A 117 -0.99 27.16 24.32
CA ASP A 117 -2.44 27.17 24.06
C ASP A 117 -2.92 28.42 23.28
N SER A 118 -2.01 29.32 22.89
CA SER A 118 -2.27 30.42 21.96
C SER A 118 -2.39 29.97 20.48
N ASN A 119 -2.07 28.71 20.16
CA ASN A 119 -2.00 28.21 18.80
C ASN A 119 -3.32 27.76 18.16
N SER A 120 -4.40 27.46 18.91
CA SER A 120 -5.51 26.68 18.32
C SER A 120 -6.25 27.37 17.15
N GLU A 121 -6.50 28.68 17.19
CA GLU A 121 -7.12 29.40 16.06
C GLU A 121 -6.12 29.64 14.91
N GLU A 122 -4.88 30.01 15.22
CA GLU A 122 -3.86 30.28 14.21
C GLU A 122 -3.38 28.99 13.50
N GLU A 123 -3.34 27.88 14.22
CA GLU A 123 -3.03 26.54 13.72
C GLU A 123 -4.18 25.98 12.88
N ASN A 124 -5.44 26.21 13.27
CA ASN A 124 -6.62 25.92 12.43
C ASN A 124 -6.63 26.76 11.14
N ILE A 125 -6.32 28.06 11.23
CA ILE A 125 -6.19 28.94 10.05
C ILE A 125 -5.02 28.49 9.16
N LYS A 126 -3.87 28.11 9.73
CA LYS A 126 -2.74 27.53 8.97
C LYS A 126 -3.13 26.22 8.30
N LEU A 127 -3.91 25.37 8.96
CA LEU A 127 -4.45 24.13 8.40
C LEU A 127 -5.41 24.40 7.23
N ASP A 128 -6.34 25.33 7.41
CA ASP A 128 -7.32 25.70 6.39
C ASP A 128 -6.66 26.41 5.19
N LEU A 129 -5.68 27.28 5.42
CA LEU A 129 -4.86 27.89 4.36
C LEU A 129 -4.02 26.82 3.64
N SER A 130 -3.44 25.86 4.36
CA SER A 130 -2.69 24.75 3.76
C SER A 130 -3.59 23.86 2.89
N ARG A 131 -4.84 23.63 3.32
CA ARG A 131 -5.87 22.93 2.54
C ARG A 131 -6.30 23.71 1.30
N LEU A 132 -6.52 25.02 1.41
CA LEU A 132 -6.86 25.89 0.29
C LEU A 132 -5.71 26.00 -0.73
N TYR A 133 -4.47 26.09 -0.25
CA TYR A 133 -3.27 26.07 -1.09
C TYR A 133 -3.12 24.73 -1.81
N SER A 134 -3.32 23.61 -1.09
CA SER A 134 -3.36 22.27 -1.68
C SER A 134 -4.45 22.13 -2.74
N ASN A 135 -5.66 22.64 -2.46
CA ASN A 135 -6.79 22.62 -3.40
C ASN A 135 -6.44 23.36 -4.68
N THR A 136 -5.83 24.54 -4.55
CA THR A 136 -5.46 25.39 -5.69
C THR A 136 -4.31 24.78 -6.50
N LEU A 137 -3.30 24.23 -5.84
CA LEU A 137 -2.20 23.53 -6.51
C LEU A 137 -2.71 22.28 -7.23
N ILE A 138 -3.51 21.45 -6.56
CA ILE A 138 -4.04 20.21 -7.14
C ILE A 138 -5.05 20.51 -8.24
N SER A 139 -5.92 21.52 -8.10
CA SER A 139 -6.90 21.89 -9.13
C SER A 139 -6.22 22.41 -10.39
N ASN A 140 -5.15 23.21 -10.25
CA ASN A 140 -4.42 23.84 -11.35
C ASN A 140 -3.25 23.01 -11.86
N ALA A 141 -2.88 21.93 -11.16
CA ALA A 141 -1.82 21.05 -11.61
C ALA A 141 -2.23 20.42 -12.96
N PRO A 142 -1.31 20.40 -13.94
CA PRO A 142 -1.53 19.78 -15.23
C PRO A 142 -1.43 18.26 -15.02
N LEU A 143 -2.41 17.67 -14.33
CA LEU A 143 -2.41 16.25 -13.94
C LEU A 143 -2.77 15.33 -15.11
N ASP A 144 -2.41 15.72 -16.33
CA ASP A 144 -2.21 14.77 -17.42
C ASP A 144 -0.87 14.06 -17.16
N PHE A 145 -0.85 13.19 -16.14
CA PHE A 145 0.31 12.38 -15.73
C PHE A 145 0.92 11.58 -16.88
N TYR A 146 0.17 11.39 -17.96
CA TYR A 146 0.62 10.75 -19.19
C TYR A 146 1.61 11.59 -19.99
N ASN A 147 1.60 12.91 -19.81
CA ASN A 147 2.36 13.88 -20.60
C ASN A 147 3.37 14.69 -19.77
N CYS A 148 3.42 14.51 -18.45
CA CYS A 148 4.44 15.10 -17.58
C CYS A 148 5.71 14.27 -17.53
N THR A 149 6.85 14.95 -17.42
CA THR A 149 8.14 14.34 -17.08
C THR A 149 8.19 13.95 -15.59
N ILE A 150 9.10 13.03 -15.24
CA ILE A 150 9.28 12.59 -13.85
C ILE A 150 9.64 13.75 -12.93
N ASP A 151 10.53 14.66 -13.36
CA ASP A 151 10.97 15.82 -12.58
C ASP A 151 9.82 16.79 -12.28
N GLU A 152 8.88 16.96 -13.23
CA GLU A 152 7.68 17.78 -13.03
C GLU A 152 6.74 17.15 -11.99
N VAL A 153 6.58 15.82 -12.03
CA VAL A 153 5.77 15.07 -11.07
C VAL A 153 6.40 15.12 -9.68
N GLU A 154 7.69 14.82 -9.56
CA GLU A 154 8.41 14.87 -8.28
C GLU A 154 8.42 16.29 -7.70
N GLY A 155 8.67 17.31 -8.53
CA GLY A 155 8.63 18.71 -8.12
C GLY A 155 7.26 19.14 -7.61
N PHE A 156 6.18 18.70 -8.28
CA PHE A 156 4.82 18.92 -7.82
C PHE A 156 4.54 18.21 -6.49
N LEU A 157 4.85 16.92 -6.37
CA LEU A 157 4.65 16.15 -5.14
C LEU A 157 5.41 16.75 -3.96
N ALA A 158 6.65 17.21 -4.19
CA ALA A 158 7.46 17.89 -3.17
C ALA A 158 6.90 19.25 -2.75
N SER A 159 6.09 19.89 -3.59
CA SER A 159 5.42 21.16 -3.26
C SER A 159 4.13 20.97 -2.45
N LEU A 160 3.60 19.74 -2.38
CA LEU A 160 2.36 19.46 -1.67
C LEU A 160 2.58 19.50 -0.15
N PRO A 161 1.72 20.22 0.60
CA PRO A 161 1.70 20.15 2.06
C PRO A 161 1.48 18.72 2.58
N SER A 162 1.90 18.46 3.82
CA SER A 162 1.50 17.23 4.52
C SER A 162 -0.03 17.21 4.71
N GLY A 163 -0.67 16.07 4.44
CA GLY A 163 -2.13 15.94 4.51
C GLY A 163 -2.86 16.12 3.18
N SER A 164 -2.15 16.40 2.08
CA SER A 164 -2.74 16.55 0.74
C SER A 164 -3.02 15.21 0.02
N GLU A 165 -2.68 14.07 0.63
CA GLU A 165 -2.74 12.74 0.01
C GLU A 165 -4.15 12.38 -0.46
N LYS A 166 -5.17 12.66 0.37
CA LYS A 166 -6.57 12.37 0.03
C LYS A 166 -7.03 13.14 -1.22
N MET A 167 -6.67 14.41 -1.30
CA MET A 167 -7.05 15.28 -2.42
C MET A 167 -6.33 14.87 -3.71
N LEU A 168 -5.06 14.45 -3.60
CA LEU A 168 -4.32 13.89 -4.71
C LEU A 168 -4.97 12.59 -5.21
N VAL A 169 -5.35 11.70 -4.28
CA VAL A 169 -6.08 10.45 -4.59
C VAL A 169 -7.39 10.72 -5.34
N ASP A 170 -8.20 11.67 -4.85
CA ASP A 170 -9.48 11.99 -5.49
C ASP A 170 -9.30 12.44 -6.94
N LYS A 171 -8.33 13.33 -7.19
CA LYS A 171 -8.04 13.77 -8.55
C LYS A 171 -7.47 12.65 -9.43
N LEU A 172 -6.62 11.79 -8.89
CA LEU A 172 -6.10 10.62 -9.61
C LEU A 172 -7.19 9.61 -9.99
N ILE A 173 -8.14 9.36 -9.10
CA ILE A 173 -9.30 8.50 -9.37
C ILE A 173 -10.13 9.08 -10.52
N GLU A 174 -10.40 10.39 -10.49
CA GLU A 174 -11.12 11.09 -11.55
C GLU A 174 -10.39 11.00 -12.91
N GLU A 175 -9.09 11.29 -12.93
CA GLU A 175 -8.27 11.24 -14.16
C GLU A 175 -8.20 9.84 -14.78
N LEU A 176 -8.02 8.81 -13.94
CA LEU A 176 -8.04 7.41 -14.39
C LEU A 176 -9.41 7.00 -14.92
N GLY A 177 -10.49 7.46 -14.29
CA GLY A 177 -11.87 7.24 -14.73
C GLY A 177 -12.16 7.86 -16.10
N ASN A 178 -11.65 9.06 -16.35
CA ASN A 178 -11.81 9.79 -17.61
C ASN A 178 -10.94 9.23 -18.75
N ASN A 179 -9.80 8.62 -18.44
CA ASN A 179 -8.83 8.13 -19.43
C ASN A 179 -8.45 6.65 -19.28
N PRO A 180 -9.40 5.69 -19.24
CA PRO A 180 -9.13 4.29 -18.88
C PRO A 180 -8.28 3.51 -19.91
N THR A 181 -8.04 4.07 -21.10
CA THR A 181 -7.34 3.43 -22.23
C THR A 181 -6.01 4.07 -22.60
N LYS A 182 -5.58 5.17 -21.96
CA LYS A 182 -4.27 5.77 -22.21
C LYS A 182 -3.20 4.85 -21.60
N ASN A 183 -2.73 3.89 -22.39
CA ASN A 183 -1.68 2.97 -21.95
C ASN A 183 -0.33 3.67 -21.89
N ILE A 184 0.22 3.74 -20.69
CA ILE A 184 1.59 3.32 -20.34
C ILE A 184 2.64 3.55 -21.45
N PHE A 185 3.04 4.81 -21.65
CA PHE A 185 4.38 5.12 -22.16
C PHE A 185 5.41 4.93 -21.04
N SER A 186 6.70 4.78 -21.35
CA SER A 186 7.75 4.51 -20.36
C SER A 186 7.76 5.53 -19.20
N GLY A 187 7.53 6.81 -19.47
CA GLY A 187 7.46 7.85 -18.43
C GLY A 187 6.24 7.74 -17.50
N PHE A 188 5.17 7.06 -17.91
CA PHE A 188 3.98 6.87 -17.07
C PHE A 188 4.25 5.93 -15.89
N LYS A 189 5.11 4.93 -16.07
CA LYS A 189 5.45 4.00 -14.99
C LYS A 189 6.27 4.70 -13.91
N ASP A 190 7.25 5.50 -14.29
CA ASP A 190 8.10 6.22 -13.34
C ASP A 190 7.28 7.28 -12.57
N ASN A 191 6.31 7.91 -13.24
CA ASN A 191 5.33 8.79 -12.60
C ASN A 191 4.42 8.04 -11.61
N ILE A 192 3.96 6.82 -11.96
CA ILE A 192 3.20 5.97 -11.03
C ILE A 192 4.03 5.63 -9.80
N ASP A 193 5.28 5.23 -9.99
CA ASP A 193 6.16 4.83 -8.88
C ASP A 193 6.40 6.03 -7.94
N SER A 194 6.68 7.22 -8.49
CA SER A 194 6.83 8.47 -7.72
C SER A 194 5.59 8.83 -6.90
N VAL A 195 4.41 8.75 -7.52
CA VAL A 195 3.13 9.00 -6.83
C VAL A 195 2.85 7.93 -5.78
N THR A 196 3.12 6.66 -6.10
CA THR A 196 2.94 5.56 -5.15
C THR A 196 3.80 5.80 -3.92
N GLU A 197 5.09 6.08 -4.09
CA GLU A 197 6.01 6.39 -2.99
C GLU A 197 5.53 7.55 -2.13
N PHE A 198 5.05 8.64 -2.74
CA PHE A 198 4.47 9.76 -2.01
C PHE A 198 3.28 9.31 -1.14
N LEU A 199 2.39 8.47 -1.70
CA LEU A 199 1.23 7.94 -0.97
C LEU A 199 1.62 6.89 0.10
N LEU A 200 2.79 6.25 0.01
CA LEU A 200 3.36 5.37 1.05
C LEU A 200 3.91 6.12 2.27
N GLY A 201 3.77 7.45 2.32
CA GLY A 201 4.22 8.29 3.42
C GLY A 201 3.50 8.06 4.76
N LYS A 202 3.61 9.01 5.69
CA LYS A 202 3.14 8.88 7.09
C LYS A 202 1.65 8.50 7.24
N ASN A 203 0.83 8.73 6.22
CA ASN A 203 -0.62 8.49 6.21
C ASN A 203 -1.04 7.26 5.37
N PHE A 204 -0.11 6.38 4.99
CA PHE A 204 -0.39 5.24 4.11
C PHE A 204 -1.60 4.39 4.51
N SER A 205 -1.75 4.05 5.79
CA SER A 205 -2.89 3.24 6.25
C SER A 205 -4.23 3.95 6.08
N GLU A 206 -4.27 5.27 6.26
CA GLU A 206 -5.47 6.08 6.04
C GLU A 206 -5.80 6.17 4.55
N VAL A 207 -4.78 6.37 3.70
CA VAL A 207 -4.92 6.36 2.24
C VAL A 207 -5.45 5.01 1.75
N CYS A 208 -4.86 3.89 2.20
CA CYS A 208 -5.33 2.54 1.86
C CYS A 208 -6.80 2.34 2.21
N ARG A 209 -7.19 2.71 3.44
CA ARG A 209 -8.59 2.58 3.87
C ARG A 209 -9.49 3.47 3.04
N TYR A 210 -9.13 4.72 2.81
CA TYR A 210 -9.92 5.67 2.02
C TYR A 210 -10.16 5.20 0.57
N VAL A 211 -9.12 4.74 -0.08
CA VAL A 211 -9.16 4.23 -1.46
C VAL A 211 -10.00 2.95 -1.55
N THR A 212 -9.93 2.12 -0.50
CA THR A 212 -10.52 0.79 -0.50
C THR A 212 -11.95 0.76 0.05
N ASP A 213 -12.39 1.81 0.72
CA ASP A 213 -13.76 1.97 1.18
C ASP A 213 -14.72 2.23 0.01
N ASP A 214 -15.95 1.73 0.09
CA ASP A 214 -17.00 1.85 -0.95
C ASP A 214 -16.47 1.70 -2.39
N ILE A 215 -16.02 0.49 -2.75
CA ILE A 215 -15.35 0.24 -4.03
C ILE A 215 -16.27 0.57 -5.21
N THR A 216 -15.81 1.52 -6.02
CA THR A 216 -16.34 1.84 -7.35
C THR A 216 -15.40 1.33 -8.44
N LYS A 217 -15.84 1.50 -9.69
CA LYS A 217 -15.04 1.24 -10.87
C LYS A 217 -13.70 1.97 -10.87
N GLU A 218 -13.75 3.28 -10.65
CA GLU A 218 -12.62 4.18 -10.73
C GLU A 218 -11.62 3.89 -9.60
N LYS A 219 -12.13 3.59 -8.39
CA LYS A 219 -11.33 3.14 -7.25
C LYS A 219 -10.64 1.81 -7.53
N ALA A 220 -11.34 0.83 -8.10
CA ALA A 220 -10.73 -0.46 -8.46
C ALA A 220 -9.60 -0.31 -9.50
N LEU A 221 -9.74 0.62 -10.45
CA LEU A 221 -8.69 0.97 -11.39
C LEU A 221 -7.51 1.63 -10.69
N PHE A 222 -7.76 2.61 -9.81
CA PHE A 222 -6.72 3.26 -9.00
C PHE A 222 -5.93 2.24 -8.16
N ILE A 223 -6.62 1.36 -7.43
CA ILE A 223 -6.02 0.31 -6.60
C ILE A 223 -5.08 -0.56 -7.42
N LYS A 224 -5.54 -0.99 -8.60
CA LYS A 224 -4.73 -1.79 -9.53
C LYS A 224 -3.50 -1.03 -10.03
N THR A 225 -3.66 0.24 -10.37
CA THR A 225 -2.59 1.08 -10.95
C THR A 225 -1.49 1.37 -9.93
N PHE A 226 -1.86 1.84 -8.75
CA PHE A 226 -0.92 2.26 -7.70
C PHE A 226 -0.56 1.13 -6.71
N ASN A 227 -1.20 -0.04 -6.84
CA ASN A 227 -1.04 -1.17 -5.92
C ASN A 227 -1.34 -0.83 -4.45
N ILE A 228 -2.26 0.10 -4.19
CA ILE A 228 -2.65 0.53 -2.84
C ILE A 228 -3.93 -0.21 -2.45
N ILE A 229 -3.89 -1.06 -1.43
CA ILE A 229 -5.05 -1.88 -1.02
C ILE A 229 -5.08 -2.14 0.48
N ASP A 230 -6.29 -2.06 1.06
CA ASP A 230 -6.60 -2.57 2.41
C ASP A 230 -7.49 -3.83 2.32
N TYR A 231 -6.91 -5.00 2.60
CA TYR A 231 -7.63 -6.28 2.60
C TYR A 231 -8.76 -6.33 3.63
N SER A 232 -8.66 -5.59 4.74
CA SER A 232 -9.71 -5.56 5.78
C SER A 232 -10.97 -4.90 5.24
N SER A 233 -10.83 -3.73 4.61
CA SER A 233 -11.93 -3.03 3.94
C SER A 233 -12.54 -3.84 2.80
N ILE A 234 -11.72 -4.55 2.00
CA ILE A 234 -12.23 -5.45 0.95
C ILE A 234 -13.04 -6.61 1.55
N LEU A 235 -12.52 -7.22 2.62
CA LEU A 235 -13.16 -8.35 3.28
C LEU A 235 -14.54 -7.99 3.83
N GLU A 236 -14.67 -6.84 4.51
CA GLU A 236 -15.95 -6.36 5.03
C GLU A 236 -16.99 -6.17 3.92
N GLN A 237 -16.58 -5.58 2.79
CA GLN A 237 -17.45 -5.41 1.63
C GLN A 237 -17.87 -6.76 1.01
N PHE A 238 -16.97 -7.74 0.92
CA PHE A 238 -17.31 -9.07 0.42
C PHE A 238 -18.29 -9.84 1.32
N LYS A 239 -18.23 -9.62 2.65
CA LYS A 239 -19.16 -10.19 3.64
C LYS A 239 -20.58 -9.65 3.45
N ASN A 240 -20.71 -8.37 3.13
CA ASN A 240 -21.99 -7.67 2.97
C ASN A 240 -22.45 -7.53 1.51
N LEU A 241 -21.92 -8.38 0.62
CA LEU A 241 -22.06 -8.19 -0.81
C LEU A 241 -23.39 -8.70 -1.37
N ASP A 242 -24.29 -7.77 -1.70
CA ASP A 242 -25.61 -8.06 -2.30
C ASP A 242 -25.68 -7.86 -3.84
N ASN A 243 -24.75 -7.10 -4.44
CA ASN A 243 -24.77 -6.69 -5.86
C ASN A 243 -23.65 -7.34 -6.71
N ASN A 244 -23.98 -7.73 -7.95
CA ASN A 244 -23.07 -8.34 -8.93
C ASN A 244 -22.04 -7.38 -9.57
N ASP A 245 -22.32 -6.08 -9.72
CA ASP A 245 -21.34 -5.14 -10.31
C ASP A 245 -20.21 -4.81 -9.32
N THR A 246 -20.55 -4.44 -8.07
CA THR A 246 -19.59 -4.23 -6.97
C THR A 246 -18.69 -5.44 -6.73
N LYS A 247 -19.23 -6.65 -6.94
CA LYS A 247 -18.49 -7.92 -6.87
C LYS A 247 -17.28 -7.95 -7.81
N ILE A 248 -17.47 -7.49 -9.05
CA ILE A 248 -16.42 -7.50 -10.07
C ILE A 248 -15.33 -6.51 -9.68
N ASP A 249 -15.73 -5.33 -9.21
CA ASP A 249 -14.82 -4.24 -8.89
C ASP A 249 -13.93 -4.61 -7.71
N LEU A 250 -14.51 -5.21 -6.67
CA LEU A 250 -13.77 -5.79 -5.55
C LEU A 250 -12.77 -6.87 -6.00
N LEU A 251 -13.20 -7.77 -6.90
CA LEU A 251 -12.31 -8.78 -7.45
C LEU A 251 -11.18 -8.17 -8.28
N VAL A 252 -11.44 -7.06 -9.00
CA VAL A 252 -10.43 -6.28 -9.75
C VAL A 252 -9.41 -5.69 -8.80
N SER A 253 -9.83 -5.02 -7.72
CA SER A 253 -8.94 -4.46 -6.70
C SER A 253 -7.92 -5.48 -6.19
N LEU A 254 -8.32 -6.75 -6.04
CA LEU A 254 -7.43 -7.85 -5.62
C LEU A 254 -6.33 -8.23 -6.62
N THR A 255 -6.19 -7.55 -7.77
CA THR A 255 -4.94 -7.64 -8.56
C THR A 255 -3.78 -6.84 -8.00
N ALA A 256 -4.06 -5.88 -7.11
CA ALA A 256 -3.02 -5.05 -6.52
C ALA A 256 -1.97 -5.92 -5.81
N LYS A 257 -0.71 -5.53 -5.99
CA LYS A 257 0.45 -6.15 -5.35
C LYS A 257 1.09 -5.12 -4.42
N PRO A 258 0.50 -4.91 -3.23
CA PRO A 258 0.93 -3.83 -2.36
C PRO A 258 2.39 -3.97 -1.95
N PRO A 259 3.15 -2.86 -1.94
CA PRO A 259 4.54 -2.86 -1.52
C PRO A 259 4.70 -3.09 0.00
N LEU A 260 3.64 -2.80 0.79
CA LEU A 260 3.60 -2.98 2.23
C LEU A 260 2.26 -3.61 2.66
N VAL A 261 2.31 -4.60 3.54
CA VAL A 261 1.11 -5.22 4.15
C VAL A 261 1.25 -5.24 5.66
N THR A 262 0.29 -4.61 6.37
CA THR A 262 0.25 -4.56 7.83
C THR A 262 -0.18 -5.91 8.44
N LYS A 263 0.04 -6.09 9.75
CA LYS A 263 -0.37 -7.32 10.46
C LYS A 263 -1.88 -7.56 10.41
N ASP A 264 -2.67 -6.50 10.56
CA ASP A 264 -4.14 -6.60 10.48
C ASP A 264 -4.59 -7.00 9.07
N ASN A 265 -3.95 -6.42 8.04
CA ASN A 265 -4.18 -6.79 6.65
C ASN A 265 -3.75 -8.23 6.32
N PHE A 266 -2.76 -8.79 7.02
CA PHE A 266 -2.40 -10.20 6.88
C PHE A 266 -3.50 -11.14 7.35
N TYR A 267 -4.09 -10.89 8.52
CA TYR A 267 -5.20 -11.72 9.01
C TYR A 267 -6.46 -11.55 8.15
N ALA A 268 -6.75 -10.33 7.72
CA ALA A 268 -7.84 -10.08 6.78
C ALA A 268 -7.64 -10.80 5.44
N LEU A 269 -6.40 -10.87 4.94
CA LEU A 269 -6.08 -11.60 3.70
C LEU A 269 -6.36 -13.10 3.83
N GLU A 270 -6.01 -13.72 4.95
CA GLU A 270 -6.32 -15.13 5.22
C GLU A 270 -7.83 -15.40 5.17
N GLU A 271 -8.59 -14.63 5.94
CA GLU A 271 -10.05 -14.76 6.00
C GLU A 271 -10.70 -14.46 4.64
N LEU A 272 -10.16 -13.50 3.90
CA LEU A 272 -10.62 -13.15 2.55
C LEU A 272 -10.39 -14.30 1.56
N ILE A 273 -9.24 -14.96 1.59
CA ILE A 273 -8.97 -16.12 0.74
C ILE A 273 -10.01 -17.22 1.03
N ASP A 274 -10.22 -17.55 2.31
CA ASP A 274 -11.21 -18.55 2.73
C ASP A 274 -12.63 -18.19 2.29
N LEU A 275 -13.03 -16.93 2.45
CA LEU A 275 -14.33 -16.44 2.02
C LEU A 275 -14.51 -16.57 0.51
N LEU A 276 -13.50 -16.16 -0.27
CA LEU A 276 -13.55 -16.25 -1.72
C LEU A 276 -13.65 -17.70 -2.18
N GLU A 277 -12.86 -18.62 -1.63
CA GLU A 277 -12.92 -20.03 -2.01
C GLU A 277 -14.26 -20.70 -1.66
N LYS A 278 -14.86 -20.32 -0.53
CA LYS A 278 -16.21 -20.77 -0.15
C LYS A 278 -17.28 -20.20 -1.07
N LYS A 279 -17.18 -18.92 -1.44
CA LYS A 279 -18.18 -18.22 -2.26
C LYS A 279 -18.13 -18.63 -3.74
N PHE A 280 -16.93 -18.91 -4.26
CA PHE A 280 -16.69 -19.23 -5.66
C PHE A 280 -16.23 -20.68 -5.84
N GLN A 281 -17.17 -21.60 -5.67
CA GLN A 281 -16.91 -23.03 -5.91
C GLN A 281 -17.22 -23.41 -7.35
N LYS A 282 -16.38 -24.24 -7.98
CA LYS A 282 -16.68 -24.85 -9.30
C LYS A 282 -17.62 -26.04 -9.15
N GLU A 283 -18.52 -26.23 -10.10
CA GLU A 283 -19.37 -27.42 -10.19
C GLU A 283 -18.91 -28.31 -11.34
N ILE A 284 -18.47 -29.53 -11.01
CA ILE A 284 -17.96 -30.52 -11.96
C ILE A 284 -19.02 -31.61 -12.12
N THR A 285 -19.31 -32.00 -13.36
CA THR A 285 -20.16 -33.13 -13.70
C THR A 285 -19.48 -34.00 -14.75
N ILE A 286 -19.57 -35.32 -14.60
CA ILE A 286 -19.13 -36.27 -15.61
C ILE A 286 -20.28 -36.43 -16.62
N LYS A 287 -20.11 -36.02 -17.89
CA LYS A 287 -21.04 -36.43 -18.95
C LYS A 287 -20.29 -37.11 -20.10
N SER A 288 -20.95 -38.09 -20.70
CA SER A 288 -20.47 -38.77 -21.90
C SER A 288 -20.68 -37.88 -23.13
N GLN A 289 -19.60 -37.58 -23.86
CA GLN A 289 -19.75 -37.25 -25.28
C GLN A 289 -20.06 -38.58 -26.00
N GLY A 290 -20.97 -38.59 -26.96
CA GLY A 290 -21.31 -39.80 -27.73
C GLY A 290 -20.06 -40.54 -28.21
N PHE A 291 -20.13 -41.88 -28.27
CA PHE A 291 -19.01 -42.83 -28.43
C PHE A 291 -18.14 -43.12 -27.18
N GLY A 292 -18.74 -43.16 -25.99
CA GLY A 292 -18.15 -43.89 -24.85
C GLY A 292 -16.90 -43.29 -24.20
N LYS A 293 -16.39 -42.15 -24.66
CA LYS A 293 -15.31 -41.42 -23.99
C LYS A 293 -15.89 -40.54 -22.89
N LYS A 294 -15.65 -40.91 -21.63
CA LYS A 294 -15.95 -40.06 -20.47
C LYS A 294 -14.90 -38.96 -20.38
N LYS A 295 -15.34 -37.70 -20.37
CA LYS A 295 -14.51 -36.55 -20.03
C LYS A 295 -15.21 -35.79 -18.92
N ASP A 296 -14.43 -35.28 -17.99
CA ASP A 296 -14.92 -34.36 -16.99
C ASP A 296 -15.33 -33.06 -17.69
N MET A 297 -16.44 -32.47 -17.24
CA MET A 297 -16.95 -31.18 -17.70
C MET A 297 -17.39 -30.36 -16.50
N TRP A 298 -17.38 -29.04 -16.62
CA TRP A 298 -17.98 -28.15 -15.63
C TRP A 298 -19.31 -27.62 -16.16
N ILE A 299 -20.23 -27.28 -15.25
CA ILE A 299 -21.51 -26.68 -15.61
C ILE A 299 -21.40 -25.17 -15.47
N CYS A 300 -21.76 -24.44 -16.54
CA CYS A 300 -21.78 -22.99 -16.50
C CYS A 300 -22.84 -22.50 -15.52
N LYS A 301 -22.43 -21.81 -14.46
CA LYS A 301 -23.34 -21.27 -13.43
C LYS A 301 -24.27 -20.17 -13.94
N HIS A 302 -23.94 -19.54 -15.07
CA HIS A 302 -24.74 -18.47 -15.65
C HIS A 302 -25.84 -19.01 -16.59
N CYS A 303 -25.55 -19.99 -17.45
CA CYS A 303 -26.50 -20.48 -18.47
C CYS A 303 -26.79 -21.99 -18.43
N GLY A 304 -26.20 -22.73 -17.49
CA GLY A 304 -26.40 -24.17 -17.31
C GLY A 304 -25.75 -25.06 -18.38
N SER A 305 -25.10 -24.50 -19.40
CA SER A 305 -24.46 -25.28 -20.46
C SER A 305 -23.27 -26.09 -19.90
N PRO A 306 -23.10 -27.37 -20.30
CA PRO A 306 -21.89 -28.13 -19.97
C PRO A 306 -20.71 -27.60 -20.81
N VAL A 307 -19.54 -27.52 -20.19
CA VAL A 307 -18.33 -26.98 -20.81
C VAL A 307 -17.14 -27.89 -20.51
N GLU A 308 -16.29 -28.09 -21.52
CA GLU A 308 -15.06 -28.91 -21.41
C GLU A 308 -14.09 -28.32 -20.37
N MET A 309 -13.39 -29.19 -19.62
CA MET A 309 -12.50 -28.78 -18.51
C MET A 309 -11.30 -27.93 -18.92
N ASP A 310 -10.84 -28.06 -20.16
CA ASP A 310 -9.75 -27.28 -20.75
C ASP A 310 -10.18 -25.86 -21.13
N ARG A 311 -11.49 -25.61 -21.29
CA ARG A 311 -12.01 -24.28 -21.57
C ARG A 311 -12.08 -23.43 -20.31
N GLN A 312 -11.54 -22.23 -20.42
CA GLN A 312 -11.60 -21.21 -19.36
C GLN A 312 -12.99 -20.56 -19.23
N SER A 313 -13.79 -20.55 -20.30
CA SER A 313 -15.12 -19.93 -20.30
C SER A 313 -16.14 -20.63 -21.19
N CYS A 314 -17.41 -20.40 -20.87
CA CYS A 314 -18.55 -20.96 -21.58
C CYS A 314 -18.72 -20.29 -22.95
N PHE A 315 -18.82 -21.09 -24.01
CA PHE A 315 -19.01 -20.57 -25.37
C PHE A 315 -20.33 -19.78 -25.54
N ASN A 316 -21.36 -20.16 -24.78
CA ASN A 316 -22.70 -19.61 -24.95
C ASN A 316 -22.87 -18.22 -24.30
N CYS A 317 -22.25 -18.01 -23.13
CA CYS A 317 -22.45 -16.77 -22.37
C CYS A 317 -21.15 -16.08 -21.93
N ASN A 318 -19.97 -16.65 -22.23
CA ASN A 318 -18.67 -16.12 -21.80
C ASN A 318 -18.55 -15.92 -20.29
N TYR A 319 -19.12 -16.80 -19.47
CA TYR A 319 -18.83 -16.87 -18.04
C TYR A 319 -17.82 -17.99 -17.78
N ASP A 320 -16.96 -17.81 -16.79
CA ASP A 320 -16.04 -18.84 -16.33
C ASP A 320 -16.74 -19.89 -15.45
N ARG A 321 -15.96 -20.89 -15.03
CA ARG A 321 -16.44 -21.99 -14.16
C ARG A 321 -16.80 -21.58 -12.73
N TYR A 322 -16.50 -20.33 -12.35
CA TYR A 322 -16.82 -19.74 -11.06
C TYR A 322 -18.05 -18.83 -11.12
N GLY A 323 -18.68 -18.70 -12.31
CA GLY A 323 -19.83 -17.83 -12.50
C GLY A 323 -19.45 -16.36 -12.61
N LEU A 324 -18.24 -16.05 -13.11
CA LEU A 324 -17.76 -14.70 -13.34
C LEU A 324 -17.64 -14.41 -14.85
N PRO A 325 -17.90 -13.18 -15.32
CA PRO A 325 -17.73 -12.84 -16.73
C PRO A 325 -16.26 -13.02 -17.17
N SER A 326 -16.00 -13.78 -18.23
CA SER A 326 -14.65 -14.09 -18.70
C SER A 326 -13.99 -12.89 -19.39
N ARG A 327 -14.79 -12.07 -20.07
CA ARG A 327 -14.38 -10.74 -20.50
C ARG A 327 -14.92 -9.73 -19.51
N ILE A 328 -14.08 -9.36 -18.55
CA ILE A 328 -14.31 -8.14 -17.80
C ILE A 328 -13.86 -6.99 -18.70
N THR A 329 -14.67 -6.65 -19.71
CA THR A 329 -14.39 -5.56 -20.66
C THR A 329 -14.40 -4.17 -20.03
N ARG A 330 -14.65 -4.03 -18.72
CA ARG A 330 -14.78 -2.73 -18.05
C ARG A 330 -13.50 -2.22 -17.35
N TYR A 331 -12.48 -3.06 -17.11
CA TYR A 331 -11.34 -2.72 -16.23
C TYR A 331 -9.95 -2.96 -16.82
N VAL A 332 -9.92 -3.46 -18.05
CA VAL A 332 -8.71 -3.89 -18.70
C VAL A 332 -8.23 -2.75 -19.57
N ALA A 333 -7.53 -1.81 -18.93
CA ALA A 333 -6.58 -0.95 -19.61
C ALA A 333 -5.66 -1.83 -20.47
N GLY A 334 -5.89 -1.83 -21.78
CA GLY A 334 -4.90 -2.10 -22.82
C GLY A 334 -4.37 -3.51 -23.07
N ASP A 335 -4.30 -4.40 -22.08
CA ASP A 335 -3.56 -5.66 -22.23
C ASP A 335 -4.43 -6.86 -22.67
N GLY A 336 -5.75 -6.66 -22.79
CA GLY A 336 -6.70 -7.70 -23.22
C GLY A 336 -6.72 -8.94 -22.32
N GLN A 337 -6.18 -8.85 -21.09
CA GLN A 337 -6.09 -10.02 -20.22
C GLN A 337 -7.47 -10.49 -19.73
N ILE A 338 -7.72 -11.78 -19.94
CA ILE A 338 -8.90 -12.50 -19.47
C ILE A 338 -8.90 -12.48 -17.94
N PHE A 339 -10.05 -12.19 -17.34
CA PHE A 339 -10.22 -12.34 -15.90
C PHE A 339 -10.11 -13.83 -15.56
N ASN A 340 -9.04 -14.19 -14.85
CA ASN A 340 -8.80 -15.56 -14.39
C ASN A 340 -8.84 -15.60 -12.86
N TYR A 341 -9.97 -16.07 -12.32
CA TYR A 341 -10.18 -16.19 -10.87
C TYR A 341 -9.11 -17.06 -10.18
N GLU A 342 -8.74 -18.20 -10.78
CA GLU A 342 -7.73 -19.11 -10.22
C GLU A 342 -6.37 -18.45 -10.09
N LYS A 343 -5.94 -17.71 -11.12
CA LYS A 343 -4.68 -16.97 -11.08
C LYS A 343 -4.70 -15.90 -9.98
N ARG A 344 -5.85 -15.25 -9.73
CA ARG A 344 -6.00 -14.26 -8.65
C ARG A 344 -5.90 -14.89 -7.28
N ILE A 345 -6.65 -15.96 -7.03
CA ILE A 345 -6.57 -16.70 -5.77
C ILE A 345 -5.16 -17.24 -5.54
N SER A 346 -4.53 -17.80 -6.59
CA SER A 346 -3.14 -18.25 -6.52
C SER A 346 -2.17 -17.13 -6.15
N ASN A 347 -2.36 -15.92 -6.68
CA ASN A 347 -1.53 -14.77 -6.33
C ASN A 347 -1.75 -14.34 -4.87
N LEU A 348 -3.02 -14.25 -4.41
CA LEU A 348 -3.33 -13.92 -3.02
C LEU A 348 -2.74 -14.95 -2.05
N LYS A 349 -2.84 -16.24 -2.36
CA LYS A 349 -2.20 -17.32 -1.59
C LYS A 349 -0.68 -17.18 -1.56
N SER A 350 -0.07 -16.81 -2.69
CA SER A 350 1.38 -16.57 -2.74
C SER A 350 1.80 -15.41 -1.85
N ILE A 351 1.03 -14.31 -1.85
CA ILE A 351 1.23 -13.17 -0.94
C ILE A 351 1.08 -13.62 0.52
N TYR A 352 -0.01 -14.32 0.85
CA TYR A 352 -0.26 -14.85 2.19
C TYR A 352 0.88 -15.76 2.68
N GLU A 353 1.36 -16.70 1.85
CA GLU A 353 2.47 -17.60 2.22
C GLU A 353 3.78 -16.86 2.47
N ILE A 354 4.05 -15.78 1.72
CA ILE A 354 5.19 -14.90 2.01
C ILE A 354 5.00 -14.25 3.37
N LEU A 355 3.85 -13.63 3.63
CA LEU A 355 3.54 -12.89 4.86
C LEU A 355 3.48 -13.81 6.10
N LYS A 356 2.98 -15.03 5.95
CA LYS A 356 2.89 -16.04 7.01
C LYS A 356 4.24 -16.31 7.65
N LYS A 357 5.31 -16.39 6.85
CA LYS A 357 6.69 -16.56 7.35
C LYS A 357 7.14 -15.42 8.26
N TYR A 358 6.64 -14.20 8.03
CA TYR A 358 6.99 -13.00 8.80
C TYR A 358 6.11 -12.81 10.04
N TYR A 359 4.80 -13.11 9.94
CA TYR A 359 3.84 -12.85 11.02
C TYR A 359 3.51 -14.05 11.91
N SER A 360 3.83 -15.29 11.51
CA SER A 360 3.58 -16.50 12.33
C SER A 360 4.77 -16.92 13.20
N ASN A 361 5.96 -16.37 12.96
CA ASN A 361 7.19 -16.67 13.71
C ASN A 361 7.52 -15.60 14.79
N LYS A 362 6.59 -14.71 15.08
CA LYS A 362 6.62 -13.68 16.14
C LYS A 362 5.30 -13.70 16.89
#